data_AF-A0A0N0TP62-F1
#
_entry.id   AF-A0A0N0TP62-F1
#
_cell.length_a   1.000
_cell.length_b   1.000
_cell.length_c   1.000
_cell.angle_alpha   90.00
_cell.angle_beta   90.00
_cell.angle_gamma   90.00
#
_symmetry.space_group_name_H-M   'P 1'
#
loop_
_entity.id
_entity.type
_entity.pdbx_description
1 polymer ?
#
loop_
_entity_poly.entity_id
_entity_poly.type
_entity_poly.pdbx_seq_one_letter_code
_entity_poly.pdbx_strand_id
1 'polypeptide(L)'
;MNEQIDVRSTHGGNPAQFTWRGHTFRVRRVIGDWPARAESPGAPATQVHLLRVSAESEAGHPSIIDITRDAASDTWTMRRQWQ
;
A
#
# COMPACT_ATOMS: atom_id res chain seq x y z
N MET A 1 14.52 -3.68 -0.93
CA MET A 1 13.45 -4.33 -0.17
C MET A 1 12.48 -3.24 0.24
N ASN A 2 11.20 -3.39 -0.09
CA ASN A 2 10.18 -2.42 0.29
C ASN A 2 9.98 -2.42 1.81
N GLU A 3 9.64 -1.28 2.39
CA GLU A 3 9.43 -1.16 3.84
C GLU A 3 8.02 -1.62 4.20
N GLN A 4 7.86 -2.43 5.24
CA GLN A 4 6.53 -2.87 5.68
C GLN A 4 5.72 -1.67 6.20
N ILE A 5 4.42 -1.65 5.87
CA ILE A 5 3.45 -0.71 6.43
C ILE A 5 2.44 -1.45 7.29
N ASP A 6 1.92 -0.76 8.29
CA ASP A 6 0.89 -1.29 9.17
C ASP A 6 -0.48 -0.80 8.68
N VAL A 7 -1.21 -1.65 7.95
CA VAL A 7 -2.56 -1.34 7.49
C VAL A 7 -3.53 -1.50 8.65
N ARG A 8 -4.10 -0.38 9.09
CA ARG A 8 -5.01 -0.32 10.24
C ARG A 8 -6.43 -0.71 9.89
N SER A 9 -6.85 -0.44 8.66
CA SER A 9 -8.20 -0.76 8.19
C SER A 9 -8.24 -0.92 6.68
N THR A 10 -9.19 -1.74 6.22
CA THR A 10 -9.50 -1.92 4.80
C THR A 10 -10.97 -1.68 4.54
N HIS A 11 -11.31 -1.27 3.32
CA HIS A 11 -12.66 -1.12 2.82
C HIS A 11 -12.77 -1.80 1.45
N GLY A 12 -13.60 -2.83 1.36
CA GLY A 12 -13.73 -3.62 0.12
C GLY A 12 -12.41 -4.23 -0.37
N GLY A 13 -11.53 -4.64 0.55
CA GLY A 13 -10.21 -5.22 0.23
C GLY A 13 -9.10 -4.21 -0.08
N ASN A 14 -9.40 -2.92 -0.12
CA ASN A 14 -8.44 -1.84 -0.32
C ASN A 14 -8.08 -1.15 1.01
N PRO A 15 -6.88 -0.61 1.19
CA PRO A 15 -6.49 0.03 2.44
C PRO A 15 -7.25 1.36 2.59
N ALA A 16 -7.81 1.57 3.78
CA ALA A 16 -8.47 2.82 4.15
C ALA A 16 -7.57 3.69 5.04
N GLN A 17 -6.71 3.06 5.85
CA GLN A 17 -5.75 3.74 6.71
C GLN A 17 -4.53 2.85 6.95
N PHE A 18 -3.34 3.45 6.98
CA PHE A 18 -2.11 2.75 7.33
C PHE A 18 -1.11 3.67 8.02
N THR A 19 -0.15 3.09 8.73
CA THR A 19 0.97 3.79 9.37
C THR A 19 2.27 3.41 8.66
N TRP A 20 3.10 4.42 8.38
CA TRP A 20 4.45 4.24 7.85
C TRP A 20 5.42 5.25 8.48
N ARG A 21 6.56 4.78 8.98
CA ARG A 21 7.59 5.60 9.66
C ARG A 21 7.03 6.53 10.75
N GLY A 22 6.04 6.05 11.50
CA GLY A 22 5.40 6.81 12.58
C GLY A 22 4.36 7.84 12.13
N HIS A 23 4.08 7.94 10.83
CA HIS A 23 3.02 8.80 10.28
C HIS A 23 1.81 7.97 9.88
N THR A 24 0.61 8.41 10.27
CA THR A 24 -0.62 7.80 9.77
C THR A 24 -1.09 8.50 8.50
N PHE A 25 -1.47 7.69 7.52
CA PHE A 25 -2.04 8.12 6.26
C PHE A 25 -3.47 7.59 6.13
N ARG A 26 -4.41 8.50 5.83
CA ARG A 26 -5.78 8.14 5.47
C ARG A 26 -5.87 8.08 3.95
N VAL A 27 -6.25 6.92 3.42
CA VAL A 27 -6.49 6.75 1.99
C VAL A 27 -7.78 7.47 1.63
N ARG A 28 -7.69 8.40 0.68
CA ARG A 28 -8.82 9.13 0.12
C ARG A 28 -9.41 8.39 -1.07
N ARG A 29 -8.56 7.80 -1.92
CA ARG A 29 -8.97 7.05 -3.11
C ARG A 29 -7.87 6.12 -3.62
N VAL A 30 -8.25 4.96 -4.14
CA VAL A 30 -7.37 4.12 -4.98
C VAL A 30 -7.39 4.67 -6.40
N ILE A 31 -6.23 5.06 -6.91
CA ILE A 31 -6.02 5.60 -8.26
C ILE A 31 -5.82 4.45 -9.25
N GLY A 32 -5.12 3.40 -8.85
CA GLY A 32 -4.89 2.21 -9.68
C GLY A 32 -4.55 0.99 -8.85
N ASP A 33 -4.88 -0.17 -9.40
CA ASP A 33 -4.57 -1.51 -8.90
C ASP A 33 -4.06 -2.33 -10.09
N TRP A 34 -2.85 -2.86 -9.96
CA TRP A 34 -2.21 -3.68 -10.98
C TRP A 34 -1.59 -4.93 -10.37
N PRO A 35 -1.64 -6.09 -11.04
CA PRO A 35 -0.84 -7.22 -10.64
C PRO A 35 0.65 -6.86 -10.73
N ALA A 36 1.42 -7.22 -9.72
CA ALA A 36 2.84 -6.99 -9.63
C ALA A 36 3.57 -8.33 -9.46
N ARG A 37 4.79 -8.41 -9.99
CA ARG A 37 5.62 -9.59 -9.78
C ARG A 37 6.07 -9.63 -8.32
N ALA A 38 5.93 -10.78 -7.68
CA ALA A 38 6.47 -11.00 -6.35
C ALA A 38 8.00 -10.83 -6.36
N GLU A 39 8.54 -10.14 -5.36
CA GLU A 39 9.99 -9.99 -5.18
C GLU A 39 10.65 -11.29 -4.68
N SER A 40 9.85 -12.23 -4.15
CA SER A 40 10.31 -13.53 -3.64
C SER A 40 10.32 -14.61 -4.74
N PRO A 41 11.43 -15.36 -4.91
CA PRO A 41 11.46 -16.52 -5.81
C PRO A 41 10.46 -17.59 -5.34
N GLY A 42 9.49 -17.93 -6.20
CA GLY A 42 8.53 -19.01 -5.95
C GLY A 42 7.11 -18.55 -5.59
N ALA A 43 6.87 -17.27 -5.34
CA ALA A 43 5.51 -16.75 -5.19
C ALA A 43 4.84 -16.60 -6.58
N PRO A 44 3.62 -17.12 -6.77
CA PRO A 44 2.83 -16.90 -7.98
C PRO A 44 2.74 -15.42 -8.33
N ALA A 45 3.01 -15.06 -9.60
CA ALA A 45 3.01 -13.68 -10.08
C ALA A 45 1.67 -12.95 -9.96
N THR A 46 0.59 -13.67 -9.60
CA THR A 46 -0.77 -13.16 -9.44
C THR A 46 -1.12 -12.80 -8.00
N GLN A 47 -0.25 -13.09 -7.02
CA GLN A 47 -0.58 -12.87 -5.60
C GLN A 47 -0.14 -11.51 -5.08
N VAL A 48 0.72 -10.78 -5.79
CA VAL A 48 1.13 -9.44 -5.38
C VAL A 48 0.40 -8.39 -6.22
N HIS A 49 -0.20 -7.41 -5.55
CA HIS A 49 -0.87 -6.27 -6.16
C HIS A 49 -0.10 -5.00 -5.85
N LEU A 50 0.08 -4.13 -6.83
CA LEU A 50 0.53 -2.76 -6.67
C LEU A 50 -0.70 -1.85 -6.66
N LEU A 51 -0.89 -1.13 -5.56
CA LEU A 51 -1.92 -0.11 -5.45
C LEU A 51 -1.26 1.27 -5.46
N ARG A 52 -1.76 2.15 -6.32
CA ARG A 52 -1.49 3.59 -6.22
C ARG A 52 -2.68 4.25 -5.54
N VAL A 53 -2.43 4.95 -4.44
CA VAL A 53 -3.46 5.61 -3.65
C VAL A 53 -3.18 7.11 -3.53
N SER A 54 -4.25 7.90 -3.52
CA SER A 54 -4.21 9.24 -2.95
C SER A 54 -4.50 9.12 -1.47
N ALA A 55 -3.63 9.68 -0.64
CA ALA A 55 -3.74 9.67 0.80
C ALA A 55 -3.46 11.06 1.38
N GLU A 56 -3.85 11.23 2.63
CA GLU A 56 -3.61 12.44 3.40
C GLU A 56 -2.96 12.04 4.72
N SER A 57 -1.88 12.72 5.09
CA SER A 57 -1.24 12.51 6.39
C SER A 57 -2.10 13.09 7.54
N GLU A 58 -1.78 12.73 8.79
CA GLU A 58 -2.43 13.32 9.97
C GLU A 58 -2.35 14.85 10.03
N ALA A 59 -1.32 15.45 9.43
CA ALA A 59 -1.17 16.90 9.33
C ALA A 59 -2.01 17.54 8.21
N GLY A 60 -2.79 16.75 7.47
CA GLY A 60 -3.61 17.24 6.35
C GLY A 60 -2.86 17.37 5.01
N HIS A 61 -1.59 16.96 4.94
CA HIS A 61 -0.82 17.05 3.69
C HIS A 61 -1.20 15.92 2.72
N PRO A 62 -1.59 16.24 1.47
CA PRO A 62 -1.89 15.23 0.46
C PRO A 62 -0.61 14.51 0.00
N SER A 63 -0.76 13.27 -0.45
CA SER A 63 0.31 12.48 -1.04
C SER A 63 -0.25 11.46 -2.02
N ILE A 64 0.53 11.12 -3.04
CA ILE A 64 0.31 9.94 -3.86
C ILE A 64 1.29 8.86 -3.38
N ILE A 65 0.79 7.64 -3.17
CA ILE A 65 1.56 6.57 -2.55
C ILE A 65 1.36 5.28 -3.33
N ASP A 66 2.46 4.67 -3.75
CA ASP A 66 2.52 3.31 -4.27
C ASP A 66 2.82 2.36 -3.12
N ILE A 67 1.89 1.44 -2.86
CA ILE A 67 2.01 0.35 -1.89
C ILE A 67 1.82 -0.97 -2.61
N THR A 68 2.42 -2.04 -2.07
CA THR A 68 2.15 -3.39 -2.56
C THR A 68 1.46 -4.21 -1.48
N ARG A 69 0.57 -5.10 -1.92
CA ARG A 69 -0.08 -6.12 -1.10
C ARG A 69 0.33 -7.48 -1.62
N ASP A 70 0.92 -8.31 -0.78
CA ASP A 70 1.03 -9.73 -1.02
C ASP A 70 -0.18 -10.45 -0.43
N ALA A 71 -1.07 -10.96 -1.27
CA ALA A 71 -2.29 -11.66 -0.86
C ALA A 71 -2.01 -13.03 -0.22
N ALA A 72 -0.84 -13.63 -0.41
CA ALA A 72 -0.50 -14.91 0.19
C ALA A 72 -0.11 -14.78 1.66
N SER A 73 0.59 -13.69 1.99
CA SER A 73 1.07 -13.39 3.34
C SER A 73 0.27 -12.28 4.04
N ASP A 74 -0.70 -11.69 3.34
CA ASP A 74 -1.42 -10.46 3.69
C ASP A 74 -0.47 -9.31 4.13
N THR A 75 0.74 -9.30 3.57
CA THR A 75 1.77 -8.32 3.91
C THR A 75 1.66 -7.09 3.01
N TRP A 76 1.75 -5.92 3.62
CA TRP A 76 1.71 -4.65 2.91
C TRP A 76 3.04 -3.93 3.01
N THR A 77 3.51 -3.36 1.90
CA THR A 77 4.78 -2.62 1.89
C THR A 77 4.68 -1.30 1.13
N MET A 78 5.44 -0.31 1.58
CA MET A 78 5.67 0.98 0.94
C MET A 78 6.67 0.83 -0.21
N ARG A 79 6.29 1.27 -1.41
CA ARG A 79 7.18 1.27 -2.58
C ARG A 79 7.65 2.67 -2.93
N ARG A 80 6.76 3.66 -2.94
CA ARG A 80 7.09 5.05 -3.28
C ARG A 80 6.04 6.02 -2.74
N GLN A 81 6.48 7.21 -2.34
CA GLN A 81 5.61 8.33 -2.01
C GLN A 81 6.02 9.57 -2.81
N TRP A 82 5.02 10.35 -3.23
CA TRP A 82 5.17 11.70 -3.75
C TRP A 82 4.33 12.65 -2.90
N GLN A 83 4.93 13.77 -2.48
CA GLN A 83 4.31 14.82 -1.67
C GLN A 83 4.23 16.12 -2.47
#